data_AF-A0A959XPZ2-F1
#
_entry.id   AF-A0A959XPZ2-F1
#
_cell.length_a   1.000
_cell.length_b   1.000
_cell.length_c   1.000
_cell.angle_alpha   90.00
_cell.angle_beta   90.00
_cell.angle_gamma   90.00
#
_symmetry.space_group_name_H-M   'P 1'
#
loop_
_entity.id
_entity.type
_entity.pdbx_description
1 polymer ?
#
loop_
_entity_poly.entity_id
_entity_poly.type
_entity_poly.pdbx_seq_one_letter_code
_entity_poly.pdbx_strand_id
1 'polypeptide(L)'
;MKHYHGTLRPTTFLLVALFGCSSAPTDTTSTDARSNPADAAVEAAVSCDPIVGEFRDLMADYEDGLKSMIEAGEVDKTRQEEWSAKAKELNDRIQARGERDLGRKCWQEFNTISQTYAPRIAELGMKMAMMQMEKTGLDPAMMEQMKKAAGQ
;
A
#
# COMPACT_ATOMS: atom_id res chain seq x y z
N MET A 1 -34.77 12.59 -42.62
CA MET A 1 -35.94 13.23 -41.98
C MET A 1 -35.49 13.87 -40.67
N LYS A 2 -35.65 15.19 -40.62
CA LYS A 2 -36.02 16.07 -39.50
C LYS A 2 -35.16 16.10 -38.21
N HIS A 3 -34.41 17.20 -38.14
CA HIS A 3 -33.84 17.89 -36.98
C HIS A 3 -34.82 18.13 -35.85
N TYR A 4 -34.33 18.16 -34.59
CA TYR A 4 -34.72 19.17 -33.59
C TYR A 4 -33.57 19.45 -32.60
N HIS A 5 -32.93 20.61 -32.79
CA HIS A 5 -32.33 21.45 -31.74
C HIS A 5 -33.42 22.44 -31.25
N GLY A 6 -33.36 22.89 -29.99
CA GLY A 6 -34.23 23.97 -29.47
C GLY A 6 -34.52 23.84 -27.97
N THR A 7 -33.67 24.27 -27.02
CA THR A 7 -33.48 25.64 -26.47
C THR A 7 -34.73 26.29 -25.85
N LEU A 8 -34.74 26.50 -24.51
CA LEU A 8 -34.98 27.80 -23.79
C LEU A 8 -35.57 27.64 -22.36
N ARG A 9 -34.83 28.21 -21.39
CA ARG A 9 -35.16 28.70 -20.02
C ARG A 9 -36.22 29.84 -20.05
N PRO A 10 -36.61 30.57 -18.96
CA PRO A 10 -36.40 30.47 -17.49
C PRO A 10 -37.68 30.77 -16.62
N THR A 11 -37.59 30.69 -15.29
CA THR A 11 -38.26 31.58 -14.29
C THR A 11 -37.78 31.14 -12.88
N THR A 12 -36.70 31.70 -12.34
CA THR A 12 -36.65 32.92 -11.50
C THR A 12 -37.49 32.80 -10.22
N PHE A 13 -36.85 32.56 -9.07
CA PHE A 13 -36.85 33.58 -8.01
C PHE A 13 -35.61 33.43 -7.12
N LEU A 14 -34.88 34.54 -7.07
CA LEU A 14 -33.76 34.91 -6.22
C LEU A 14 -34.24 34.98 -4.75
N LEU A 15 -33.39 34.62 -3.79
CA LEU A 15 -33.25 35.41 -2.57
C LEU A 15 -31.80 35.34 -2.09
N VAL A 16 -31.19 36.52 -2.10
CA VAL A 16 -29.81 36.86 -1.83
C VAL A 16 -29.59 36.97 -0.32
N ALA A 17 -28.50 36.39 0.17
CA ALA A 17 -27.93 36.69 1.47
C ALA A 17 -27.33 38.11 1.49
N LEU A 18 -27.38 38.81 2.62
CA LEU A 18 -26.19 39.29 3.36
C LEU A 18 -26.44 40.48 4.34
N PHE A 19 -25.84 40.33 5.54
CA PHE A 19 -25.16 41.29 6.43
C PHE A 19 -25.84 42.10 7.56
N GLY A 20 -25.25 41.93 8.76
CA GLY A 20 -24.93 42.96 9.78
C GLY A 20 -25.65 42.77 11.14
N CYS A 21 -25.05 42.87 12.34
CA CYS A 21 -23.70 43.18 12.81
C CYS A 21 -23.61 42.96 14.35
N SER A 22 -22.39 42.65 14.84
CA SER A 22 -21.80 42.95 16.17
C SER A 22 -22.13 42.14 17.45
N SER A 23 -21.00 41.83 18.13
CA SER A 23 -20.78 41.64 19.59
C SER A 23 -20.80 40.21 20.16
N ALA A 24 -19.61 39.70 20.51
CA ALA A 24 -19.37 38.93 21.75
C ALA A 24 -19.41 39.89 22.96
N PRO A 25 -19.59 39.48 24.25
CA PRO A 25 -19.42 38.17 24.90
C PRO A 25 -20.73 37.70 25.62
N THR A 26 -20.90 36.52 26.23
CA THR A 26 -20.17 35.96 27.38
C THR A 26 -20.63 34.52 27.61
N ASP A 27 -19.66 33.64 27.88
CA ASP A 27 -19.84 32.33 28.51
C ASP A 27 -20.76 32.36 29.74
N THR A 28 -21.53 31.28 29.95
CA THR A 28 -21.50 30.53 31.21
C THR A 28 -22.30 29.23 31.13
N THR A 29 -21.59 28.15 31.46
CA THR A 29 -22.05 26.93 32.14
C THR A 29 -22.06 25.66 31.30
N SER A 30 -20.95 24.93 31.46
CA SER A 30 -20.72 23.52 31.17
C SER A 30 -21.92 22.62 31.37
N THR A 31 -22.19 21.78 30.37
CA THR A 31 -22.36 20.35 30.65
C THR A 31 -21.22 19.62 29.99
N ASP A 32 -20.37 19.10 30.87
CA ASP A 32 -19.28 18.18 30.61
C ASP A 32 -19.75 17.00 29.73
N ALA A 33 -18.91 16.67 28.76
CA ALA A 33 -18.72 15.39 28.10
C ALA A 33 -19.91 14.38 28.04
N ARG A 34 -20.21 13.99 26.80
CA ARG A 34 -19.68 12.69 26.33
C ARG A 34 -19.42 12.77 24.83
N SER A 35 -18.23 13.25 24.47
CA SER A 35 -17.44 12.52 23.48
C SER A 35 -17.47 11.08 23.97
N ASN A 36 -18.31 10.25 23.36
CA ASN A 36 -18.49 8.91 23.82
C ASN A 36 -17.12 8.23 23.64
N PRO A 37 -16.44 7.79 24.71
CA PRO A 37 -15.18 7.06 24.54
C PRO A 37 -15.42 5.79 23.72
N ALA A 38 -16.67 5.32 23.60
CA ALA A 38 -17.08 4.31 22.64
C ALA A 38 -16.91 4.76 21.18
N ASP A 39 -17.30 5.97 20.78
CA ASP A 39 -17.16 6.43 19.38
C ASP A 39 -15.71 6.76 19.01
N ALA A 40 -14.95 7.34 19.96
CA ALA A 40 -13.51 7.55 19.78
C ALA A 40 -12.71 6.24 19.84
N ALA A 41 -13.13 5.24 20.64
CA ALA A 41 -12.55 3.90 20.61
C ALA A 41 -12.95 3.10 19.36
N VAL A 42 -14.14 3.35 18.81
CA VAL A 42 -14.62 2.75 17.56
C VAL A 42 -13.89 3.37 16.35
N GLU A 43 -13.58 4.67 16.37
CA GLU A 43 -12.67 5.29 15.37
C GLU A 43 -11.20 4.93 15.59
N ALA A 44 -10.77 4.64 16.82
CA ALA A 44 -9.41 4.22 17.16
C ALA A 44 -9.11 2.74 16.88
N ALA A 45 -10.07 1.95 16.41
CA ALA A 45 -9.86 0.52 16.19
C ALA A 45 -10.61 -0.07 14.98
N VAL A 46 -10.89 0.71 13.94
CA VAL A 46 -11.05 0.08 12.61
C VAL A 46 -9.67 -0.32 12.13
N SER A 47 -9.17 -1.44 12.68
CA SER A 47 -7.96 -2.09 12.17
C SER A 47 -8.18 -2.34 10.69
N CYS A 48 -7.15 -2.10 9.89
CA CYS A 48 -7.24 -2.47 8.49
C CYS A 48 -7.57 -3.97 8.35
N ASP A 49 -8.20 -4.33 7.23
CA ASP A 49 -8.55 -5.71 6.92
C ASP A 49 -7.37 -6.65 7.23
N PRO A 50 -7.59 -7.74 8.00
CA PRO A 50 -6.51 -8.60 8.45
C PRO A 50 -5.60 -9.11 7.33
N ILE A 51 -6.10 -9.26 6.10
CA ILE A 51 -5.27 -9.69 4.97
C ILE A 51 -4.17 -8.70 4.60
N VAL A 52 -4.42 -7.39 4.77
CA VAL A 52 -3.42 -6.34 4.56
C VAL A 52 -2.40 -6.35 5.68
N GLY A 53 -2.84 -6.62 6.91
CA GLY A 53 -1.95 -6.84 8.06
C GLY A 53 -1.03 -8.05 7.85
N GLU A 54 -1.59 -9.19 7.45
CA GLU A 54 -0.80 -10.39 7.13
C GLU A 54 0.21 -10.14 6.01
N PHE A 55 -0.17 -9.36 4.99
CA PHE A 55 0.75 -8.96 3.93
C PHE A 55 1.88 -8.08 4.45
N ARG A 56 1.59 -7.10 5.32
CA ARG A 56 2.61 -6.26 5.95
C ARG A 56 3.63 -7.08 6.73
N ASP A 57 3.13 -7.97 7.58
CA ASP A 57 3.96 -8.77 8.47
C ASP A 57 4.83 -9.73 7.65
N LEU A 58 4.25 -10.35 6.60
CA LEU A 58 5.01 -11.17 5.66
C LEU A 58 6.11 -10.39 4.94
N MET A 59 5.86 -9.16 4.49
CA MET A 59 6.86 -8.37 3.77
C MET A 59 8.01 -7.94 4.69
N ALA A 60 7.73 -7.66 5.96
CA ALA A 60 8.75 -7.41 6.97
C ALA A 60 9.60 -8.66 7.25
N ASP A 61 8.94 -9.80 7.52
CA ASP A 61 9.61 -11.10 7.73
C ASP A 61 10.46 -11.50 6.52
N TYR A 62 9.98 -11.24 5.30
CA TYR A 62 10.70 -11.52 4.08
C TYR A 62 11.95 -10.63 3.99
N GLU A 63 11.84 -9.32 4.18
CA GLU A 63 13.00 -8.42 4.16
C GLU A 63 14.07 -8.83 5.18
N ASP A 64 13.67 -9.11 6.42
CA ASP A 64 14.59 -9.47 7.51
C ASP A 64 15.21 -10.85 7.31
N GLY A 65 14.43 -11.78 6.77
CA GLY A 65 14.91 -13.09 6.34
C GLY A 65 16.01 -13.00 5.28
N LEU A 66 15.82 -12.15 4.26
CA LEU A 66 16.83 -11.95 3.22
C LEU A 66 18.11 -11.28 3.76
N LYS A 67 17.97 -10.29 4.65
CA LYS A 67 19.14 -9.69 5.32
C LYS A 67 19.93 -10.74 6.11
N SER A 68 19.24 -11.58 6.86
CA SER A 68 19.85 -12.64 7.66
C SER A 68 20.61 -13.65 6.79
N MET A 69 20.06 -14.03 5.64
CA MET A 69 20.73 -14.90 4.65
C MET A 69 22.00 -14.25 4.08
N ILE A 70 21.94 -12.95 3.77
CA ILE A 70 23.10 -12.19 3.29
C ILE A 70 24.19 -12.13 4.36
N GLU A 71 23.83 -11.84 5.60
CA GLU A 71 24.77 -11.77 6.73
C GLU A 71 25.42 -13.14 7.02
N ALA A 72 24.64 -14.23 6.94
CA ALA A 72 25.15 -15.59 7.08
C ALA A 72 25.96 -16.05 5.85
N GLY A 73 25.85 -15.34 4.72
CA GLY A 73 26.40 -15.76 3.45
C GLY A 73 25.69 -16.99 2.86
N GLU A 74 24.62 -17.49 3.45
CA GLU A 74 23.95 -18.76 3.10
C GLU A 74 22.53 -18.51 2.59
N VAL A 75 22.16 -19.15 1.49
CA VAL A 75 20.84 -18.97 0.87
C VAL A 75 19.96 -20.18 1.13
N ASP A 76 18.86 -19.96 1.85
CA ASP A 76 17.76 -20.90 1.96
C ASP A 76 16.73 -20.63 0.86
N LYS A 77 16.90 -21.35 -0.26
CA LYS A 77 16.02 -21.21 -1.43
C LYS A 77 14.59 -21.63 -1.14
N THR A 78 14.41 -22.68 -0.35
CA THR A 78 13.08 -23.16 0.02
C THR A 78 12.32 -22.08 0.76
N ARG A 79 12.97 -21.43 1.73
CA ARG A 79 12.34 -20.34 2.47
C ARG A 79 12.05 -19.12 1.61
N GLN A 80 12.94 -18.77 0.69
CA GLN A 80 12.71 -17.68 -0.26
C GLN A 80 11.50 -17.96 -1.17
N GLU A 81 11.36 -19.19 -1.67
CA GLU A 81 10.23 -19.61 -2.48
C GLU A 81 8.91 -19.59 -1.69
N GLU A 82 8.92 -20.04 -0.43
CA GLU A 82 7.76 -19.97 0.47
C GLU A 82 7.26 -18.52 0.66
N TRP A 83 8.16 -17.59 0.98
CA TRP A 83 7.79 -16.18 1.13
C TRP A 83 7.27 -15.58 -0.18
N SER A 84 7.93 -15.87 -1.30
CA SER A 84 7.51 -15.39 -2.62
C SER A 84 6.11 -15.90 -2.99
N ALA A 85 5.85 -17.19 -2.80
CA ALA A 85 4.56 -17.81 -3.08
C ALA A 85 3.45 -17.21 -2.20
N LYS A 86 3.71 -17.06 -0.89
CA LYS A 86 2.74 -16.48 0.04
C LYS A 86 2.50 -14.99 -0.24
N ALA A 87 3.53 -14.23 -0.60
CA ALA A 87 3.41 -12.81 -0.92
C ALA A 87 2.55 -12.62 -2.18
N LYS A 88 2.76 -13.46 -3.19
CA LYS A 88 1.92 -13.49 -4.39
C LYS A 88 0.48 -13.84 -4.06
N GLU A 89 0.24 -14.89 -3.27
CA GLU A 89 -1.12 -15.30 -2.87
C GLU A 89 -1.88 -14.16 -2.16
N LEU A 90 -1.25 -13.54 -1.17
CA LEU A 90 -1.86 -12.43 -0.42
C LEU A 90 -2.08 -11.20 -1.29
N ASN A 91 -1.10 -10.83 -2.14
CA ASN A 91 -1.25 -9.75 -3.11
C ASN A 91 -2.45 -10.02 -4.03
N ASP A 92 -2.55 -11.20 -4.62
CA ASP A 92 -3.62 -11.54 -5.56
C ASP A 92 -5.00 -11.46 -4.88
N ARG A 93 -5.10 -11.93 -3.62
CA ARG A 93 -6.33 -11.84 -2.82
C ARG A 93 -6.70 -10.40 -2.44
N ILE A 94 -5.72 -9.56 -2.11
CA ILE A 94 -5.93 -8.13 -1.82
C ILE A 94 -6.40 -7.40 -3.08
N GLN A 95 -5.72 -7.62 -4.20
CA GLN A 95 -6.04 -7.03 -5.50
C GLN A 95 -7.42 -7.45 -5.99
N ALA A 96 -7.81 -8.73 -5.80
CA ALA A 96 -9.13 -9.23 -6.16
C ALA A 96 -10.27 -8.51 -5.42
N ARG A 97 -10.03 -8.05 -4.18
CA ARG A 97 -10.99 -7.25 -3.40
C ARG A 97 -10.97 -5.77 -3.82
N GLY A 98 -9.77 -5.24 -4.03
CA GLY A 98 -9.56 -3.86 -4.48
C GLY A 98 -10.02 -2.80 -3.46
N GLU A 99 -9.92 -1.52 -3.86
CA GLU A 99 -10.29 -0.38 -3.00
C GLU A 99 -11.75 -0.42 -2.54
N ARG A 100 -12.65 -0.93 -3.39
CA ARG A 100 -14.09 -0.92 -3.11
C ARG A 100 -14.44 -1.77 -1.89
N ASP A 101 -13.87 -2.97 -1.79
CA ASP A 101 -14.25 -3.95 -0.76
C ASP A 101 -13.33 -3.92 0.46
N LEU A 102 -12.12 -3.34 0.33
CA LEU A 102 -11.20 -3.10 1.45
C LEU A 102 -11.40 -1.73 2.09
N GLY A 103 -11.96 -0.78 1.35
CA GLY A 103 -12.01 0.62 1.72
C GLY A 103 -10.70 1.35 1.44
N ARG A 104 -10.80 2.68 1.25
CA ARG A 104 -9.69 3.54 0.84
C ARG A 104 -8.48 3.48 1.78
N LYS A 105 -8.70 3.50 3.10
CA LYS A 105 -7.61 3.48 4.08
C LYS A 105 -6.75 2.22 3.95
N CYS A 106 -7.39 1.05 3.84
CA CYS A 106 -6.69 -0.22 3.68
C CYS A 106 -6.01 -0.37 2.33
N TRP A 107 -6.65 0.13 1.28
CA TRP A 107 -6.03 0.13 -0.04
C TRP A 107 -4.77 1.00 -0.08
N GLN A 108 -4.81 2.17 0.56
CA GLN A 108 -3.66 3.03 0.71
C GLN A 108 -2.54 2.35 1.50
N GLU A 109 -2.88 1.70 2.63
CA GLU A 109 -1.89 0.95 3.42
C GLU A 109 -1.23 -0.17 2.60
N PHE A 110 -2.01 -0.99 1.90
CA PHE A 110 -1.48 -2.02 1.01
C PHE A 110 -0.53 -1.45 -0.06
N ASN A 111 -0.90 -0.33 -0.69
CA ASN A 111 -0.05 0.34 -1.67
C ASN A 111 1.25 0.87 -1.04
N THR A 112 1.17 1.46 0.16
CA THR A 112 2.34 1.94 0.91
C THR A 112 3.28 0.79 1.29
N ILE A 113 2.75 -0.34 1.76
CA ILE A 113 3.53 -1.55 2.04
C ILE A 113 4.25 -2.00 0.76
N SER A 114 3.52 -2.14 -0.35
CA SER A 114 4.09 -2.58 -1.63
C SER A 114 5.20 -1.66 -2.11
N GLN A 115 4.99 -0.34 -2.07
CA GLN A 115 6.00 0.66 -2.47
C GLN A 115 7.22 0.68 -1.55
N THR A 116 7.04 0.35 -0.27
CA THR A 116 8.13 0.33 0.72
C THR A 116 9.00 -0.90 0.57
N TYR A 117 8.38 -2.09 0.52
CA TYR A 117 9.11 -3.34 0.63
C TYR A 117 9.51 -3.93 -0.72
N ALA A 118 8.73 -3.77 -1.80
CA ALA A 118 9.07 -4.34 -3.10
C ALA A 118 10.47 -3.94 -3.60
N PRO A 119 10.88 -2.65 -3.62
CA PRO A 119 12.23 -2.30 -4.05
C PRO A 119 13.32 -2.83 -3.11
N ARG A 120 13.07 -2.88 -1.79
CA ARG A 120 14.05 -3.37 -0.80
C ARG A 120 14.27 -4.88 -0.93
N ILE A 121 13.19 -5.64 -1.04
CA ILE A 121 13.25 -7.09 -1.25
C ILE A 121 13.90 -7.41 -2.59
N ALA A 122 13.61 -6.65 -3.65
CA ALA A 122 14.27 -6.82 -4.95
C ALA A 122 15.79 -6.56 -4.86
N GLU A 123 16.21 -5.50 -4.17
CA GLU A 123 17.63 -5.20 -3.94
C GLU A 123 18.34 -6.33 -3.17
N LEU A 124 17.73 -6.84 -2.10
CA LEU A 124 18.26 -7.95 -1.33
C LEU A 124 18.30 -9.24 -2.16
N GLY A 125 17.28 -9.50 -2.97
CA GLY A 125 17.25 -10.61 -3.92
C GLY A 125 18.40 -10.57 -4.92
N MET A 126 18.73 -9.39 -5.45
CA MET A 126 19.91 -9.21 -6.32
C MET A 126 21.23 -9.48 -5.58
N LYS A 127 21.39 -8.99 -4.34
CA LYS A 127 22.59 -9.26 -3.52
C LYS A 127 22.78 -10.75 -3.28
N MET A 128 21.71 -11.47 -2.93
CA MET A 128 21.78 -12.93 -2.77
C MET A 128 22.11 -13.66 -4.07
N ALA A 129 21.60 -13.20 -5.21
CA ALA A 129 21.96 -13.77 -6.51
C ALA A 129 23.47 -13.57 -6.78
N MET A 130 24.02 -12.40 -6.48
CA MET A 130 25.46 -12.13 -6.60
C MET A 130 26.29 -13.06 -5.69
N MET A 131 25.90 -13.20 -4.41
CA MET A 131 26.57 -14.14 -3.50
C MET A 131 26.54 -15.60 -4.00
N GLN A 132 25.42 -16.04 -4.58
CA GLN A 132 25.34 -17.39 -5.15
C GLN A 132 26.28 -17.54 -6.35
N MET A 133 26.36 -16.53 -7.22
CA MET A 133 27.25 -16.55 -8.38
C MET A 133 28.73 -16.62 -7.95
N GLU A 134 29.12 -15.83 -6.95
CA GLU A 134 30.45 -15.88 -6.34
C GLU A 134 30.76 -17.27 -5.75
N LYS A 135 29.82 -17.86 -5.00
CA LYS A 135 29.97 -19.20 -4.42
C LYS A 135 30.08 -20.31 -5.47
N THR A 136 29.39 -20.18 -6.60
CA THR A 136 29.49 -21.15 -7.69
C THR A 136 30.77 -21.02 -8.51
N GLY A 137 31.63 -20.04 -8.22
CA GLY A 137 32.88 -19.81 -8.95
C GLY A 137 32.65 -19.41 -10.41
N LEU A 138 31.46 -18.90 -10.76
CA LEU A 138 31.22 -18.31 -12.07
C LEU A 138 31.99 -16.99 -12.14
N ASP A 139 33.11 -17.03 -12.86
CA ASP A 139 33.92 -15.85 -13.12
C ASP A 139 33.06 -14.74 -13.79
N PRO A 140 33.17 -13.48 -13.38
CA PRO A 140 32.51 -12.35 -14.04
C PRO A 140 32.69 -12.32 -15.57
N ALA A 141 33.83 -12.80 -16.07
CA ALA A 141 34.09 -12.95 -17.51
C ALA A 141 33.18 -14.00 -18.17
N MET A 142 32.86 -15.09 -17.46
CA MET A 142 31.95 -16.14 -17.94
C MET A 142 30.50 -15.63 -18.00
N MET A 143 30.10 -14.82 -17.02
CA MET A 143 28.82 -14.11 -17.01
C MET A 143 28.68 -13.12 -18.17
N GLU A 144 29.75 -12.38 -18.48
CA GLU A 144 29.75 -11.44 -19.60
C GLU A 144 29.73 -12.16 -20.96
N GLN A 145 30.36 -13.34 -21.05
CA GLN A 145 30.22 -14.22 -22.22
C GLN A 145 28.82 -14.81 -22.36
N MET A 146 28.18 -15.25 -21.28
CA MET A 146 26.79 -15.74 -21.31
C MET A 146 25.82 -14.65 -21.77
N LYS A 147 25.98 -13.39 -21.31
CA LYS A 147 25.19 -12.25 -21.81
C LYS A 147 25.39 -12.02 -23.31
N LYS A 148 26.61 -12.17 -23.83
CA LYS A 148 26.89 -12.07 -25.28
C LYS A 148 26.29 -13.23 -26.08
N ALA A 149 26.28 -14.44 -25.51
CA ALA A 149 25.73 -15.64 -26.15
C ALA A 149 24.19 -15.68 -26.13
N ALA A 150 23.54 -15.13 -25.10
CA ALA A 150 22.08 -15.08 -24.97
C ALA A 150 21.41 -13.92 -25.71
N GLY A 151 22.20 -12.99 -26.27
CA GLY A 151 21.73 -11.86 -27.07
C GLY A 151 21.76 -12.09 -28.59
N GLN A 152 21.80 -13.35 -29.03
CA GLN A 152 21.69 -13.75 -30.44
C GLN A 152 20.41 -14.55 -30.70
#